data_AF-A0A3D3UQX5-F1
#
_entry.id   AF-A0A3D3UQX5-F1
#
_cell.length_a   1.000
_cell.length_b   1.000
_cell.length_c   1.000
_cell.angle_alpha   90.00
_cell.angle_beta   90.00
_cell.angle_gamma   90.00
#
_symmetry.space_group_name_H-M   'P 1'
#
loop_
_entity.id
_entity.type
_entity.pdbx_description
1 polymer ?
#
loop_
_entity_poly.entity_id
_entity_poly.type
_entity_poly.pdbx_seq_one_letter_code
_entity_poly.pdbx_strand_id
1 'polypeptide(L)'
;MAKRKTTKKNTANPKPKTQERTIAKRKINTKKGTANPKSDSAAVNTLKCQFLTDMELAGMYPTSRKRYLYVVEHLIRHYWCSPAELTEQQVRDYLLEHHRQRPAKGTFRLTHFALRLFFKDTLGRDWDLFKKK
;
A
#
# COMPACT_ATOMS: atom_id res chain seq x y z
N MET A 1 -18.86 -11.94 59.78
CA MET A 1 -19.55 -10.73 59.28
C MET A 1 -19.83 -10.92 57.79
N ALA A 2 -21.09 -11.12 57.40
CA ALA A 2 -21.91 -10.18 56.61
C ALA A 2 -21.40 -9.99 55.17
N LYS A 3 -22.17 -10.08 54.07
CA LYS A 3 -23.58 -10.31 53.77
C LYS A 3 -23.64 -10.65 52.26
N ARG A 4 -24.64 -11.43 51.87
CA ARG A 4 -25.07 -11.71 50.49
C ARG A 4 -25.48 -10.42 49.73
N LYS A 5 -25.26 -10.41 48.41
CA LYS A 5 -26.12 -9.84 47.33
C LYS A 5 -25.87 -10.71 46.09
N THR A 6 -26.74 -11.59 45.58
CA THR A 6 -28.11 -11.53 45.02
C THR A 6 -28.31 -10.59 43.84
N THR A 7 -28.90 -11.18 42.77
CA THR A 7 -29.76 -10.61 41.70
C THR A 7 -29.08 -9.75 40.63
N LYS A 8 -29.34 -9.84 39.31
CA LYS A 8 -30.56 -10.12 38.51
C LYS A 8 -30.11 -10.50 37.09
N LYS A 9 -30.59 -11.62 36.51
CA LYS A 9 -31.60 -11.67 35.42
C LYS A 9 -31.49 -10.53 34.39
N ASN A 10 -31.09 -10.84 33.15
CA ASN A 10 -31.82 -10.33 31.99
C ASN A 10 -31.68 -11.22 30.75
N THR A 11 -32.79 -11.85 30.37
CA THR A 11 -33.08 -12.42 29.06
C THR A 11 -33.74 -11.31 28.24
N ALA A 12 -33.18 -10.92 27.09
CA ALA A 12 -33.95 -10.30 25.99
C ALA A 12 -33.06 -10.11 24.75
N ASN A 13 -33.39 -10.85 23.70
CA ASN A 13 -33.16 -10.54 22.28
C ASN A 13 -33.80 -9.15 21.96
N PRO A 14 -33.37 -8.36 20.94
CA PRO A 14 -33.65 -8.69 19.54
C PRO A 14 -32.63 -8.20 18.48
N LYS A 15 -32.46 -9.04 17.46
CA LYS A 15 -32.32 -8.70 16.02
C LYS A 15 -32.60 -7.23 15.64
N PRO A 16 -31.70 -6.54 14.90
CA PRO A 16 -32.11 -5.46 14.01
C PRO A 16 -32.52 -6.01 12.64
N LYS A 17 -33.73 -5.59 12.26
CA LYS A 17 -34.41 -5.74 10.98
C LYS A 17 -33.55 -5.36 9.76
N THR A 18 -33.77 -6.15 8.71
CA THR A 18 -33.80 -5.77 7.30
C THR A 18 -34.16 -4.30 7.07
N GLN A 19 -33.30 -3.57 6.37
CA GLN A 19 -33.72 -2.45 5.54
C GLN A 19 -33.27 -2.76 4.12
N GLU A 20 -34.22 -3.21 3.30
CA GLU A 20 -34.15 -3.03 1.86
C GLU A 20 -34.00 -1.55 1.57
N ARG A 21 -32.91 -1.19 0.89
CA ARG A 21 -32.88 -0.03 0.00
C ARG A 21 -32.37 -0.51 -1.34
N THR A 22 -33.32 -0.83 -2.21
CA THR A 22 -33.21 -0.61 -3.65
C THR A 22 -32.58 0.76 -3.90
N ILE A 23 -31.57 0.84 -4.78
CA ILE A 23 -31.32 1.98 -5.68
C ILE A 23 -30.31 1.52 -6.75
N ALA A 24 -30.84 1.51 -7.98
CA ALA A 24 -30.22 1.93 -9.23
C ALA A 24 -28.86 1.35 -9.66
N LYS A 25 -28.94 0.49 -10.69
CA LYS A 25 -28.19 0.56 -11.95
C LYS A 25 -27.23 1.76 -12.05
N ARG A 26 -25.92 1.52 -11.94
CA ARG A 26 -24.90 2.43 -12.49
C ARG A 26 -23.99 1.67 -13.45
N LYS A 27 -24.09 2.08 -14.72
CA LYS A 27 -23.26 1.69 -15.85
C LYS A 27 -21.78 1.84 -15.48
N ILE A 28 -21.02 0.76 -15.56
CA ILE A 28 -19.55 0.82 -15.52
C ILE A 28 -19.11 1.29 -16.91
N ASN A 29 -18.88 2.59 -17.04
CA ASN A 29 -18.27 3.21 -18.20
C ASN A 29 -16.81 3.54 -17.83
N THR A 30 -15.90 2.58 -17.99
CA THR A 30 -14.46 2.82 -17.89
C THR A 30 -13.97 3.45 -19.19
N LYS A 31 -14.12 4.78 -19.27
CA LYS A 31 -13.44 5.61 -20.25
C LYS A 31 -11.96 5.74 -19.87
N LYS A 32 -11.15 5.25 -20.79
CA LYS A 32 -9.73 5.47 -21.03
C LYS A 32 -9.37 6.96 -20.94
N GLY A 33 -8.33 7.26 -20.16
CA GLY A 33 -7.35 8.33 -20.37
C GLY A 33 -7.82 9.78 -20.37
N THR A 34 -7.51 10.49 -19.27
CA THR A 34 -7.05 11.88 -19.31
C THR A 34 -6.09 12.13 -18.15
N ALA A 35 -4.78 12.07 -18.45
CA ALA A 35 -3.72 12.50 -17.54
C ALA A 35 -3.84 14.01 -17.30
N ASN A 36 -4.02 14.40 -16.04
CA ASN A 36 -3.99 15.80 -15.60
C ASN A 36 -2.74 16.00 -14.73
N PRO A 37 -1.68 16.69 -15.20
CA PRO A 37 -0.36 16.71 -14.57
C PRO A 37 -0.29 17.46 -13.21
N LYS A 38 -1.41 18.00 -12.71
CA LYS A 38 -1.50 18.68 -11.42
C LYS A 38 -1.98 17.77 -10.27
N SER A 39 -2.55 16.61 -10.60
CA SER A 39 -3.11 15.67 -9.61
C SER A 39 -2.09 14.63 -9.12
N ASP A 40 -1.05 14.36 -9.89
CA ASP A 40 -0.12 13.27 -9.61
C ASP A 40 0.81 13.58 -8.43
N SER A 41 1.21 14.84 -8.26
CA SER A 41 2.12 15.25 -7.18
C SER A 41 1.49 15.13 -5.77
N ALA A 42 0.21 15.48 -5.63
CA ALA A 42 -0.51 15.37 -4.36
C ALA A 42 -0.79 13.90 -3.98
N ALA A 43 -1.14 13.08 -4.98
CA ALA A 43 -1.32 11.64 -4.79
C ALA A 43 0.00 10.95 -4.42
N VAL A 44 1.10 11.32 -5.07
CA VAL A 44 2.45 10.82 -4.76
C VAL A 44 2.84 11.19 -3.33
N ASN A 45 2.63 12.43 -2.88
CA ASN A 45 2.92 12.81 -1.49
C ASN A 45 2.05 12.06 -0.47
N THR A 46 0.78 11.82 -0.79
CA THR A 46 -0.12 11.04 0.08
C THR A 46 0.37 9.60 0.23
N LEU A 47 0.74 8.94 -0.88
CA LEU A 47 1.27 7.58 -0.89
C LEU A 47 2.61 7.47 -0.13
N LYS A 48 3.48 8.48 -0.23
CA LYS A 48 4.73 8.54 0.54
C LYS A 48 4.49 8.61 2.04
N CYS A 49 3.54 9.44 2.48
CA CYS A 49 3.19 9.57 3.90
C CYS A 49 2.57 8.27 4.44
N GLN A 50 1.71 7.62 3.66
CA GLN A 50 1.16 6.29 4.00
C GLN A 50 2.29 5.28 4.16
N PHE A 51 3.16 5.16 3.17
CA PHE A 51 4.29 4.23 3.23
C PHE A 51 5.23 4.47 4.43
N LEU A 52 5.50 5.73 4.77
CA LEU A 52 6.27 6.09 5.98
C LEU A 52 5.57 5.66 7.27
N THR A 53 4.25 5.81 7.32
CA THR A 53 3.41 5.40 8.46
C THR A 53 3.39 3.88 8.58
N ASP A 54 3.21 3.17 7.47
CA ASP A 54 3.22 1.70 7.43
C ASP A 54 4.56 1.14 7.94
N MET A 55 5.68 1.72 7.48
CA MET A 55 7.01 1.35 7.99
C MET A 55 7.22 1.69 9.47
N GLU A 56 6.60 2.77 9.97
CA GLU A 56 6.65 3.12 11.39
C GLU A 56 5.86 2.13 12.25
N LEU A 57 4.66 1.75 11.80
CA LEU A 57 3.83 0.73 12.44
C LEU A 57 4.51 -0.65 12.42
N ALA A 58 5.30 -0.94 11.38
CA ALA A 58 6.15 -2.14 11.30
C ALA A 58 7.40 -2.09 12.20
N GLY A 59 7.63 -0.99 12.94
CA GLY A 59 8.78 -0.84 13.84
C GLY A 59 10.11 -0.53 13.15
N MET A 60 10.08 -0.02 11.90
CA MET A 60 11.32 0.30 11.18
C MET A 60 11.98 1.58 11.68
N TYR A 61 13.30 1.51 11.82
CA TYR A 61 14.12 2.65 12.24
C TYR A 61 14.08 3.80 11.22
N PRO A 62 14.08 5.09 11.64
CA PRO A 62 13.95 6.25 10.74
C PRO A 62 14.98 6.30 9.61
N THR A 63 16.22 5.86 9.83
CA THR A 63 17.25 5.86 8.76
C THR A 63 16.98 4.81 7.69
N SER A 64 16.34 3.69 8.04
CA SER A 64 15.86 2.70 7.07
C SER A 64 14.70 3.29 6.28
N ARG A 65 13.70 3.86 6.96
CA ARG A 65 12.53 4.49 6.30
C ARG A 65 12.92 5.50 5.22
N LYS A 66 13.91 6.37 5.50
CA LYS A 66 14.44 7.35 4.53
C LYS A 66 15.07 6.69 3.31
N ARG A 67 15.85 5.61 3.47
CA ARG A 67 16.47 4.91 2.33
C ARG A 67 15.41 4.23 1.45
N TYR A 68 14.37 3.68 2.07
CA TYR A 68 13.30 2.99 1.35
C TYR A 68 12.47 4.00 0.54
N LEU A 69 12.17 5.16 1.15
CA LEU A 69 11.53 6.27 0.46
C LEU A 69 12.36 6.75 -0.74
N TYR A 70 13.68 6.89 -0.57
CA TYR A 70 14.57 7.31 -1.66
C TYR A 70 14.50 6.35 -2.86
N VAL A 71 14.41 5.04 -2.63
CA VAL A 71 14.26 4.06 -3.71
C VAL A 71 12.95 4.27 -4.48
N VAL A 72 11.83 4.44 -3.77
CA VAL A 72 10.52 4.66 -4.40
C VAL A 72 10.51 5.97 -5.19
N GLU A 73 11.09 7.04 -4.64
CA GLU A 73 11.25 8.30 -5.36
C GLU A 73 12.12 8.16 -6.61
N HIS A 74 13.20 7.40 -6.52
CA HIS A 74 14.08 7.16 -7.65
C HIS A 74 13.37 6.37 -8.75
N LEU A 75 12.55 5.37 -8.39
CA LEU A 75 11.73 4.62 -9.35
C LEU A 75 10.72 5.53 -10.07
N ILE A 76 9.99 6.35 -9.31
CA ILE A 76 9.01 7.30 -9.85
C ILE A 76 9.70 8.31 -10.79
N ARG A 77 10.88 8.82 -10.39
CA ARG A 77 11.69 9.71 -11.23
C ARG A 77 12.29 9.04 -12.46
N HIS A 78 12.52 7.73 -12.42
CA HIS A 78 13.04 6.99 -13.56
C HIS A 78 11.98 6.84 -14.66
N TYR A 79 10.75 6.49 -14.28
CA TYR A 79 9.65 6.29 -15.24
C TYR A 79 8.84 7.57 -15.51
N TRP A 80 8.96 8.61 -14.68
CA TRP A 80 8.09 9.79 -14.70
C TRP A 80 6.59 9.44 -14.65
N CYS A 81 6.27 8.30 -14.06
CA CYS A 81 4.91 7.78 -13.95
C CYS A 81 4.41 7.82 -12.51
N SER A 82 3.10 7.94 -12.34
CA SER A 82 2.49 7.80 -11.02
C SER A 82 2.77 6.41 -10.45
N PRO A 83 3.08 6.29 -9.15
CA PRO A 83 3.31 4.99 -8.51
C PRO A 83 2.14 4.01 -8.66
N ALA A 84 0.91 4.52 -8.85
CA ALA A 84 -0.28 3.72 -9.10
C ALA A 84 -0.37 3.16 -10.54
N GLU A 85 0.34 3.75 -11.50
CA GLU A 85 0.34 3.33 -12.90
C GLU A 85 1.46 2.36 -13.24
N LEU A 86 2.42 2.16 -12.33
CA LEU A 86 3.51 1.21 -12.49
C LEU A 86 2.98 -0.22 -12.65
N THR A 87 3.51 -0.90 -13.67
CA THR A 87 3.23 -2.30 -13.98
C THR A 87 4.34 -3.22 -13.47
N GLU A 88 4.03 -4.49 -13.26
CA GLU A 88 4.99 -5.49 -12.81
C GLU A 88 6.20 -5.60 -13.76
N GLN A 89 5.97 -5.49 -15.07
CA GLN A 89 7.03 -5.54 -16.08
C GLN A 89 8.01 -4.38 -15.94
N GLN A 90 7.53 -3.16 -15.77
CA GLN A 90 8.40 -2.00 -15.55
C GLN A 90 9.24 -2.16 -14.28
N VAL A 91 8.65 -2.62 -13.19
CA VAL A 91 9.39 -2.81 -11.93
C VAL A 91 10.43 -3.94 -12.06
N ARG A 92 10.10 -5.00 -12.80
CA ARG A 92 11.06 -6.07 -13.12
C ARG A 92 12.22 -5.55 -13.96
N ASP A 93 11.94 -4.77 -15.00
CA ASP A 93 12.96 -4.21 -15.88
C ASP A 93 13.88 -3.25 -15.12
N TYR A 94 13.30 -2.41 -14.25
CA TYR A 94 14.06 -1.55 -13.36
C TYR A 94 15.00 -2.33 -12.44
N LEU A 95 14.51 -3.40 -11.80
CA LEU A 95 15.34 -4.25 -10.95
C LEU A 95 16.45 -4.95 -11.74
N LEU A 96 16.16 -5.40 -12.97
CA LEU A 96 17.18 -5.98 -13.86
C LEU A 96 18.25 -4.95 -14.23
N GLU A 97 17.84 -3.74 -14.61
CA GLU A 97 18.76 -2.68 -14.98
C GLU A 97 19.62 -2.25 -13.78
N HIS A 98 18.98 -2.09 -12.62
CA HIS A 98 19.70 -1.82 -11.38
C HIS A 98 20.66 -2.96 -11.02
N HIS A 99 20.32 -4.21 -11.30
CA HIS A 99 21.24 -5.34 -11.10
C HIS A 99 22.45 -5.31 -12.05
N ARG A 100 22.24 -4.93 -13.32
CA ARG A 100 23.31 -4.80 -14.33
C ARG A 100 24.36 -3.75 -13.96
N GLN A 101 23.96 -2.70 -13.24
CA GLN A 101 24.87 -1.68 -12.69
C GLN A 101 25.79 -2.22 -11.58
N ARG A 102 25.65 -3.49 -11.19
CA ARG A 102 26.41 -4.16 -10.12
C ARG A 102 26.51 -3.36 -8.81
N PRO A 103 25.38 -2.87 -8.26
CA PRO A 103 25.38 -2.21 -6.97
C PRO A 103 25.85 -3.18 -5.88
N ALA A 104 26.31 -2.61 -4.75
CA ALA A 104 26.64 -3.40 -3.58
C ALA A 104 25.44 -4.29 -3.18
N LYS A 105 25.71 -5.52 -2.72
CA LYS A 105 24.66 -6.49 -2.34
C LYS A 105 23.66 -5.92 -1.31
N GLY A 106 24.12 -5.02 -0.44
CA GLY A 106 23.26 -4.33 0.54
C GLY A 106 22.31 -3.34 -0.12
N THR A 107 22.80 -2.58 -1.09
CA THR A 107 22.01 -1.62 -1.88
C THR A 107 20.95 -2.33 -2.70
N PHE A 108 21.32 -3.41 -3.41
CA PHE A 108 20.34 -4.18 -4.20
C PHE A 108 19.24 -4.79 -3.32
N ARG A 109 19.61 -5.37 -2.17
CA ARG A 109 18.65 -5.90 -1.20
C ARG A 109 17.71 -4.81 -0.71
N LEU A 110 18.25 -3.65 -0.33
CA LEU A 110 17.45 -2.52 0.11
C LEU A 110 16.46 -2.08 -0.97
N THR A 111 16.91 -1.95 -2.22
CA THR A 111 16.04 -1.62 -3.37
C THR A 111 14.92 -2.64 -3.52
N HIS A 112 15.26 -3.93 -3.53
CA HIS A 112 14.28 -5.00 -3.66
C HIS A 112 13.24 -5.00 -2.53
N PHE A 113 13.69 -4.87 -1.27
CA PHE A 113 12.80 -4.82 -0.11
C PHE A 113 11.89 -3.59 -0.12
N ALA A 114 12.43 -2.41 -0.47
CA ALA A 114 11.65 -1.18 -0.52
C ALA A 114 10.52 -1.27 -1.55
N LEU A 115 10.82 -1.77 -2.75
CA LEU A 115 9.81 -1.93 -3.81
C LEU A 115 8.77 -2.99 -3.42
N ARG A 116 9.20 -4.14 -2.89
CA ARG A 116 8.28 -5.17 -2.41
C ARG A 116 7.31 -4.62 -1.36
N LEU A 117 7.82 -3.91 -0.35
CA LEU A 117 7.00 -3.36 0.73
C LEU A 117 6.02 -2.32 0.19
N PHE A 118 6.49 -1.42 -0.69
CA PHE A 118 5.64 -0.38 -1.27
C PHE A 118 4.49 -0.94 -2.11
N PHE A 119 4.78 -1.88 -3.02
CA PHE A 119 3.74 -2.45 -3.88
C PHE A 119 2.80 -3.39 -3.12
N LYS A 120 3.31 -4.13 -2.14
CA LYS A 120 2.50 -5.05 -1.34
C LYS A 120 1.65 -4.34 -0.30
N ASP A 121 2.26 -3.49 0.54
CA ASP A 121 1.59 -2.94 1.71
C ASP A 121 0.78 -1.68 1.35
N THR A 122 1.37 -0.76 0.58
CA THR A 122 0.70 0.51 0.25
C THR A 122 -0.27 0.38 -0.93
N LEU A 123 0.08 -0.41 -1.95
CA LEU A 123 -0.75 -0.56 -3.15
C LEU A 123 -1.57 -1.87 -3.19
N GLY A 124 -1.34 -2.80 -2.25
CA GLY A 124 -2.06 -4.08 -2.22
C GLY A 124 -1.85 -4.96 -3.45
N ARG A 125 -0.74 -4.79 -4.17
CA ARG A 125 -0.43 -5.55 -5.39
C ARG A 125 0.52 -6.69 -5.07
N ASP A 126 -0.03 -7.90 -5.00
CA ASP A 126 0.74 -9.13 -4.84
C ASP A 126 1.31 -9.63 -6.19
N TRP A 127 2.37 -8.97 -6.68
CA TRP A 127 3.08 -9.41 -7.88
C TRP A 127 3.90 -10.69 -7.66
N ASP A 128 3.88 -11.59 -8.64
CA ASP A 128 4.63 -12.84 -8.59
C ASP A 128 6.15 -12.60 -8.65
N LEU A 129 6.57 -11.46 -9.22
CA LEU A 129 7.94 -10.95 -9.14
C LEU A 129 8.55 -11.04 -7.74
N PHE A 130 7.78 -10.73 -6.69
CA PHE A 130 8.27 -10.70 -5.31
C PHE A 130 8.02 -12.00 -4.51
N LYS A 131 7.29 -12.95 -5.10
CA LYS A 131 6.96 -14.24 -4.47
C LYS A 131 7.99 -15.32 -4.79
N LYS A 132 8.75 -15.16 -5.88
CA LYS A 132 9.73 -16.15 -6.31
C LYS A 132 10.92 -16.18 -5.36
N LYS A 133 11.14 -17.33 -4.73
CA LYS A 133 12.14 -17.60 -3.69
C LYS A 133 13.45 -18.09 -4.30
#